data_AF-A0A897MX50-F1
#
_entry.id   AF-A0A897MX50-F1
#
_cell.length_a   1.000
_cell.length_b   1.000
_cell.length_c   1.000
_cell.angle_alpha   90.00
_cell.angle_beta   90.00
_cell.angle_gamma   90.00
#
_symmetry.space_group_name_H-M   'P 1'
#
loop_
_entity.id
_entity.type
_entity.pdbx_description
1 polymer ?
#
loop_
_entity_poly.entity_id
_entity_poly.type
_entity_poly.pdbx_seq_one_letter_code
_entity_poly.pdbx_strand_id
1 'polypeptide(L)'
;MVLEQVAFDIETTGFDVDDVVTTVGFAVPMGVQVFVQSGEQEAAQLEAAVEAEVPDTLVNVSTVASERELLVAVSAFVTERFRDSDTLLVAYNGEKWKGGFDIPFLRTRYAQLGLDWPFEDVPYADVMPLITDRFNTTVDGEECGGLVTTYDVLCDGSYGELDPFDDSAEAVTAFEDGRVDALVLHNVSDVLRTRALGRVAERYCSKSDFNVKSLTPTRSI
;
A
#
# COMPACT_ATOMS: atom_id res chain seq x y z
N MET A 1 17.98 -6.64 16.31
CA MET A 1 16.62 -6.13 16.13
C MET A 1 16.24 -6.35 14.68
N VAL A 2 15.04 -6.88 14.45
CA VAL A 2 14.42 -6.97 13.11
C VAL A 2 13.33 -5.91 13.14
N LEU A 3 13.33 -5.01 12.17
CA LEU A 3 12.27 -4.01 12.04
C LEU A 3 10.98 -4.73 11.64
N GLU A 4 9.86 -4.33 12.20
CA GLU A 4 8.56 -4.87 11.89
C GLU A 4 8.02 -4.26 10.59
N GLN A 5 7.71 -5.10 9.61
CA GLN A 5 7.19 -4.61 8.34
C GLN A 5 5.78 -4.06 8.45
N VAL A 6 5.60 -2.86 7.89
CA VAL A 6 4.29 -2.30 7.57
C VAL A 6 4.22 -2.15 6.06
N ALA A 7 3.37 -2.94 5.42
CA ALA A 7 3.13 -2.80 3.99
C ALA A 7 2.15 -1.66 3.73
N PHE A 8 2.37 -0.90 2.67
CA PHE A 8 1.44 0.13 2.24
C PHE A 8 1.31 0.14 0.71
N ASP A 9 0.19 0.69 0.26
CA ASP A 9 -0.19 0.81 -1.14
C ASP A 9 -1.19 1.98 -1.30
N ILE A 10 -1.26 2.60 -2.48
CA ILE A 10 -2.17 3.71 -2.79
C ILE A 10 -3.04 3.44 -4.01
N GLU A 11 -4.26 3.97 -3.96
CA GLU A 11 -5.13 4.08 -5.14
C GLU A 11 -5.23 5.52 -5.61
N THR A 12 -5.44 5.71 -6.91
CA THR A 12 -5.50 7.04 -7.52
C THR A 12 -6.56 7.10 -8.62
N THR A 13 -6.87 8.31 -9.08
CA THR A 13 -7.72 8.49 -10.28
C THR A 13 -6.98 8.25 -11.60
N GLY A 14 -5.67 8.01 -11.55
CA GLY A 14 -4.81 7.85 -12.71
C GLY A 14 -3.35 8.18 -12.41
N PHE A 15 -2.55 8.35 -13.46
CA PHE A 15 -1.10 8.54 -13.36
C PHE A 15 -0.63 9.94 -13.78
N ASP A 16 -1.54 10.84 -14.14
CA ASP A 16 -1.20 12.20 -14.54
C ASP A 16 -0.94 13.09 -13.32
N VAL A 17 -0.31 14.24 -13.57
CA VAL A 17 0.10 15.19 -12.52
C VAL A 17 -1.07 15.79 -11.75
N ASP A 18 -2.26 15.79 -12.36
CA ASP A 18 -3.49 16.34 -11.80
C ASP A 18 -4.39 15.25 -11.20
N ASP A 19 -4.04 13.97 -11.36
CA ASP A 19 -4.72 12.87 -10.67
C ASP A 19 -4.49 12.94 -9.17
N VAL A 20 -5.43 12.38 -8.41
CA VAL A 20 -5.48 12.48 -6.95
C VAL A 20 -5.43 11.10 -6.28
N VAL A 21 -4.94 11.06 -5.04
CA VAL A 21 -4.92 9.85 -4.20
C VAL A 21 -6.30 9.60 -3.61
N THR A 22 -6.93 8.49 -3.97
CA THR A 22 -8.28 8.14 -3.53
C THR A 22 -8.26 7.30 -2.26
N THR A 23 -7.28 6.41 -2.12
CA THR A 23 -7.14 5.48 -0.99
C THR A 23 -5.67 5.31 -0.61
N VAL A 24 -5.39 5.12 0.68
CA VAL A 24 -4.08 4.67 1.19
C VAL A 24 -4.30 3.61 2.25
N GLY A 25 -3.69 2.44 2.05
CA GLY A 25 -3.76 1.32 2.98
C GLY A 25 -2.45 1.09 3.69
N PHE A 26 -2.53 0.59 4.93
CA PHE A 26 -1.38 0.11 5.70
C PHE A 26 -1.71 -1.24 6.35
N ALA A 27 -1.02 -2.31 5.96
CA ALA A 27 -1.03 -3.57 6.69
C ALA A 27 -0.06 -3.49 7.87
N VAL A 28 -0.61 -3.18 9.04
CA VAL A 28 0.10 -3.07 10.33
C VAL A 28 0.09 -4.42 11.08
N PRO A 29 0.82 -4.58 12.19
CA PRO A 29 0.96 -5.89 12.86
C PRO A 29 -0.34 -6.54 13.29
N MET A 30 -1.33 -5.75 13.73
CA MET A 30 -2.59 -6.23 14.28
C MET A 30 -3.79 -6.07 13.33
N GLY A 31 -3.59 -5.68 12.07
CA GLY A 31 -4.69 -5.47 11.13
C GLY A 31 -4.30 -4.62 9.93
N VAL A 32 -5.31 -4.01 9.30
CA VAL A 32 -5.16 -3.05 8.21
C VAL A 32 -5.81 -1.74 8.62
N GLN A 33 -5.14 -0.63 8.32
CA GLN A 33 -5.71 0.72 8.38
C GLN A 33 -5.87 1.23 6.96
N VAL A 34 -7.07 1.65 6.58
CA VAL A 34 -7.34 2.26 5.28
C VAL A 34 -7.82 3.70 5.47
N PHE A 35 -7.30 4.63 4.70
CA PHE A 35 -7.83 5.99 4.54
C PHE A 35 -8.42 6.10 3.15
N VAL A 36 -9.68 6.54 3.03
CA VAL A 36 -10.37 6.58 1.74
C VAL A 36 -11.21 7.84 1.58
N GLN A 37 -11.15 8.44 0.39
CA GLN A 37 -12.10 9.46 -0.04
C GLN A 37 -13.44 8.80 -0.34
N SER A 38 -14.44 8.97 0.53
CA SER A 38 -15.73 8.27 0.41
C SER A 38 -16.94 9.18 0.28
N GLY A 39 -16.72 10.50 0.24
CA GLY A 39 -17.80 11.49 0.25
C GLY A 39 -18.60 11.42 1.56
N GLU A 40 -19.87 11.01 1.46
CA GLU A 40 -20.79 10.90 2.61
C GLU A 40 -20.93 9.47 3.16
N GLN A 41 -20.20 8.49 2.61
CA GLN A 41 -20.30 7.11 3.09
C GLN A 41 -19.63 6.94 4.45
N GLU A 42 -20.33 6.22 5.35
CA GLU A 42 -19.93 6.01 6.73
C GLU A 42 -18.86 4.91 6.85
N ALA A 43 -17.78 5.19 7.59
CA ALA A 43 -16.67 4.25 7.79
C ALA A 43 -17.14 2.87 8.31
N ALA A 44 -18.03 2.84 9.30
CA ALA A 44 -18.53 1.60 9.89
C ALA A 44 -19.26 0.68 8.88
N GLN A 45 -19.86 1.24 7.83
CA GLN A 45 -20.49 0.46 6.77
C GLN A 45 -19.45 -0.19 5.86
N LEU A 46 -18.39 0.57 5.52
CA LEU A 46 -17.27 0.08 4.71
C LEU A 46 -16.47 -0.98 5.47
N GLU A 47 -16.19 -0.76 6.76
CA GLU A 47 -15.56 -1.74 7.65
C GLU A 47 -16.34 -3.06 7.65
N ALA A 48 -17.65 -3.00 7.90
CA ALA A 48 -18.48 -4.21 7.96
C ALA A 48 -18.54 -4.96 6.62
N ALA A 49 -18.53 -4.24 5.48
CA ALA A 49 -18.50 -4.85 4.15
C ALA A 49 -17.18 -5.58 3.89
N VAL A 50 -16.05 -4.95 4.23
CA VAL A 50 -14.72 -5.53 4.01
C VAL A 50 -14.43 -6.67 5.00
N GLU A 51 -14.79 -6.51 6.28
CA GLU A 51 -14.63 -7.57 7.30
C GLU A 51 -15.38 -8.86 6.95
N ALA A 52 -16.49 -8.77 6.20
CA ALA A 52 -17.21 -9.95 5.72
C ALA A 52 -16.38 -10.79 4.74
N GLU A 53 -15.51 -10.15 3.95
CA GLU A 53 -14.62 -10.81 2.99
C GLU A 53 -13.29 -11.24 3.62
N VAL A 54 -12.82 -10.53 4.67
CA VAL A 54 -11.57 -10.85 5.40
C VAL A 54 -11.78 -11.10 6.90
N PRO A 55 -12.52 -12.14 7.31
CA PRO A 55 -12.99 -12.32 8.70
C PRO A 55 -11.87 -12.51 9.73
N ASP A 56 -10.68 -12.95 9.31
CA ASP A 56 -9.52 -13.15 10.18
C ASP A 56 -8.59 -11.94 10.26
N THR A 57 -8.93 -10.83 9.58
CA THR A 57 -8.15 -9.60 9.56
C THR A 57 -8.98 -8.43 10.08
N LEU A 58 -8.52 -7.79 11.16
CA LEU A 58 -9.10 -6.53 11.61
C LEU A 58 -8.84 -5.45 10.56
N VAL A 59 -9.90 -4.81 10.06
CA VAL A 59 -9.80 -3.70 9.11
C VAL A 59 -10.44 -2.47 9.74
N ASN A 60 -9.67 -1.38 9.86
CA ASN A 60 -10.19 -0.08 10.27
C ASN A 60 -10.20 0.85 9.06
N VAL A 61 -11.31 1.51 8.83
CA VAL A 61 -11.49 2.45 7.71
C VAL A 61 -11.65 3.86 8.28
N SER A 62 -10.93 4.81 7.70
CA SER A 62 -11.10 6.24 7.97
C SER A 62 -11.55 6.92 6.70
N THR A 63 -12.76 7.47 6.74
CA THR A 63 -13.35 8.19 5.62
C THR A 63 -13.07 9.67 5.70
N VAL A 64 -12.82 10.29 4.55
CA VAL A 64 -12.54 11.72 4.41
C VAL A 64 -13.21 12.29 3.16
N ALA A 65 -13.40 13.61 3.11
CA ALA A 65 -14.15 14.25 2.03
C ALA A 65 -13.26 14.69 0.85
N SER A 66 -11.94 14.74 1.02
CA SER A 66 -11.03 15.22 -0.02
C SER A 66 -9.62 14.63 0.11
N GLU A 67 -8.83 14.69 -0.98
CA GLU A 67 -7.43 14.29 -0.99
C GLU A 67 -6.61 15.01 0.09
N ARG A 68 -6.85 16.32 0.29
CA ARG A 68 -6.10 17.08 1.31
C ARG A 68 -6.36 16.51 2.71
N GLU A 69 -7.62 16.21 3.03
CA GLU A 69 -7.98 15.59 4.31
C GLU A 69 -7.39 14.18 4.43
N LEU A 70 -7.39 13.41 3.35
CA LEU A 70 -6.76 12.09 3.28
C LEU A 70 -5.28 12.16 3.64
N LEU A 71 -4.51 13.02 2.97
CA LEU A 71 -3.07 13.11 3.18
C LEU A 71 -2.73 13.69 4.56
N VAL A 72 -3.56 14.59 5.10
CA VAL A 72 -3.42 15.06 6.49
C VAL A 72 -3.66 13.91 7.48
N ALA A 73 -4.69 13.09 7.27
CA ALA A 73 -4.98 11.95 8.12
C ALA A 73 -3.85 10.89 8.07
N VAL A 74 -3.34 10.59 6.87
CA VAL A 74 -2.17 9.71 6.67
C VAL A 74 -0.96 10.28 7.40
N SER A 75 -0.69 11.58 7.30
CA SER A 75 0.43 12.22 7.99
C SER A 75 0.35 12.09 9.50
N ALA A 76 -0.85 12.31 10.06
CA ALA A 76 -1.09 12.14 11.49
C ALA A 76 -0.88 10.69 11.93
N PHE A 77 -1.40 9.72 11.16
CA PHE A 77 -1.25 8.31 11.43
C PHE A 77 0.21 7.84 11.40
N VAL A 78 0.96 8.21 10.35
CA VAL A 78 2.38 7.90 10.22
C VAL A 78 3.17 8.50 11.39
N THR A 79 2.89 9.76 11.74
CA THR A 79 3.54 10.43 12.86
C THR A 79 3.25 9.74 14.20
N GLU A 80 2.02 9.27 14.42
CA GLU A 80 1.62 8.62 15.67
C GLU A 80 2.17 7.19 15.78
N ARG A 81 2.19 6.44 14.67
CA ARG A 81 2.43 5.00 14.67
C ARG A 81 3.83 4.58 14.24
N PHE A 82 4.49 5.36 13.39
CA PHE A 82 5.79 4.99 12.80
C PHE A 82 6.96 5.79 13.35
N ARG A 83 6.71 7.01 13.85
CA ARG A 83 7.75 7.81 14.48
C ARG A 83 8.21 7.12 15.77
N ASP A 84 9.51 6.93 15.92
CA ASP A 84 10.17 6.26 17.06
C ASP A 84 9.81 4.77 17.26
N SER A 85 9.19 4.11 16.27
CA SER A 85 8.94 2.67 16.31
C SER A 85 9.95 1.89 15.47
N ASP A 86 10.18 0.61 15.83
CA ASP A 86 11.01 -0.32 15.06
C ASP A 86 10.25 -0.80 13.81
N THR A 87 9.77 0.11 12.96
CA THR A 87 8.99 -0.20 11.76
C THR A 87 9.86 -0.11 10.50
N LEU A 88 9.64 -1.02 9.54
CA LEU A 88 10.12 -0.94 8.16
C LEU A 88 8.92 -0.76 7.23
N LEU A 89 8.78 0.40 6.61
CA LEU A 89 7.74 0.62 5.61
C LEU A 89 8.13 -0.14 4.33
N VAL A 90 7.18 -0.88 3.77
CA VAL A 90 7.40 -1.60 2.52
C VAL A 90 6.26 -1.36 1.54
N ALA A 91 6.56 -1.35 0.26
CA ALA A 91 5.56 -1.34 -0.82
C ALA A 91 6.01 -2.32 -1.90
N TYR A 92 5.08 -2.80 -2.72
CA TYR A 92 5.41 -3.55 -3.91
C TYR A 92 5.42 -2.59 -5.09
N ASN A 93 6.58 -2.41 -5.74
CA ASN A 93 6.68 -1.50 -6.88
C ASN A 93 6.40 -0.04 -6.47
N GLY A 94 6.98 0.42 -5.36
CA GLY A 94 6.67 1.74 -4.80
C GLY A 94 7.58 2.89 -5.23
N GLU A 95 8.75 2.61 -5.82
CA GLU A 95 9.84 3.62 -5.80
C GLU A 95 10.28 4.21 -7.15
N LYS A 96 10.02 3.58 -8.31
CA LYS A 96 10.59 4.04 -9.59
C LYS A 96 9.53 4.61 -10.53
N TRP A 97 9.50 5.91 -10.81
CA TRP A 97 8.66 6.39 -11.91
C TRP A 97 9.06 5.73 -13.25
N LYS A 98 8.15 4.94 -13.83
CA LYS A 98 8.37 3.93 -14.91
C LYS A 98 8.96 2.57 -14.47
N GLY A 99 8.62 2.12 -13.28
CA GLY A 99 8.89 0.79 -12.71
C GLY A 99 8.57 0.74 -11.20
N GLY A 100 7.55 1.52 -10.79
CA GLY A 100 7.11 1.83 -9.44
C GLY A 100 6.28 3.12 -9.33
N PHE A 101 5.49 3.31 -8.28
CA PHE A 101 4.39 4.30 -8.30
C PHE A 101 4.18 5.11 -7.01
N ASP A 102 4.03 4.47 -5.85
CA ASP A 102 3.45 5.10 -4.65
C ASP A 102 4.23 6.33 -4.18
N ILE A 103 5.53 6.17 -3.96
CA ILE A 103 6.36 7.21 -3.34
C ILE A 103 6.52 8.42 -4.27
N PRO A 104 6.83 8.28 -5.57
CA PRO A 104 6.84 9.41 -6.50
C PRO A 104 5.50 10.14 -6.61
N PHE A 105 4.38 9.40 -6.63
CA PHE A 105 3.05 10.00 -6.74
C PHE A 105 2.74 10.81 -5.48
N LEU A 106 2.90 10.21 -4.29
CA LEU A 106 2.70 10.91 -3.01
C LEU A 106 3.58 12.15 -2.91
N ARG A 107 4.88 12.06 -3.25
CA ARG A 107 5.77 13.25 -3.25
C ARG A 107 5.21 14.40 -4.09
N THR A 108 4.64 14.09 -5.25
CA THR A 108 4.03 15.09 -6.13
C THR A 108 2.79 15.71 -5.47
N ARG A 109 1.90 14.89 -4.90
CA ARG A 109 0.66 15.37 -4.27
C ARG A 109 0.92 16.19 -3.01
N TYR A 110 1.79 15.72 -2.12
CA TYR A 110 2.22 16.47 -0.93
C TYR A 110 2.83 17.83 -1.29
N ALA A 111 3.70 17.86 -2.32
CA ALA A 111 4.32 19.10 -2.78
C ALA A 111 3.30 20.08 -3.37
N GLN A 112 2.36 19.62 -4.21
CA GLN A 112 1.33 20.49 -4.81
C GLN A 112 0.37 21.06 -3.76
N LEU A 113 0.04 20.28 -2.73
CA LEU A 113 -0.86 20.70 -1.66
C LEU A 113 -0.17 21.53 -0.56
N GLY A 114 1.16 21.66 -0.62
CA GLY A 114 1.96 22.35 0.38
C GLY A 114 1.89 21.67 1.75
N LEU A 115 1.92 20.35 1.78
CA LEU A 115 1.92 19.52 2.98
C LEU A 115 3.34 19.02 3.28
N ASP A 116 3.65 18.89 4.56
CA ASP A 116 4.93 18.31 4.99
C ASP A 116 4.98 16.82 4.65
N TRP A 117 6.17 16.34 4.28
CA TRP A 117 6.36 14.93 3.97
C TRP A 117 6.21 14.07 5.24
N PRO A 118 5.34 13.04 5.24
CA PRO A 118 4.96 12.36 6.47
C PRO A 118 5.98 11.31 6.93
N PHE A 119 6.81 10.78 6.01
CA PHE A 119 7.72 9.67 6.30
C PHE A 119 9.12 10.16 6.74
N GLU A 120 9.15 11.09 7.68
CA GLU A 120 10.37 11.53 8.36
C GLU A 120 10.88 10.42 9.31
N ASP A 121 12.17 10.10 9.24
CA ASP A 121 12.84 9.02 9.99
C ASP A 121 12.25 7.62 9.79
N VAL A 122 11.46 7.41 8.72
CA VAL A 122 10.90 6.10 8.38
C VAL A 122 11.84 5.36 7.42
N PRO A 123 12.35 4.17 7.79
CA PRO A 123 13.08 3.32 6.87
C PRO A 123 12.12 2.63 5.89
N TYR A 124 12.57 2.47 4.65
CA TYR A 124 11.77 1.97 3.55
C TYR A 124 12.51 0.93 2.72
N ALA A 125 11.78 -0.08 2.22
CA ALA A 125 12.26 -1.01 1.21
C ALA A 125 11.16 -1.34 0.18
N ASP A 126 11.54 -1.43 -1.10
CA ASP A 126 10.64 -1.91 -2.16
C ASP A 126 10.74 -3.43 -2.27
N VAL A 127 9.59 -4.11 -2.19
CA VAL A 127 9.48 -5.58 -2.19
C VAL A 127 9.62 -6.15 -3.59
N MET A 128 9.19 -5.43 -4.64
CA MET A 128 9.19 -6.00 -5.99
C MET A 128 10.60 -6.42 -6.43
N PRO A 129 11.66 -5.58 -6.34
CA PRO A 129 13.01 -5.99 -6.72
C PRO A 129 13.55 -7.15 -5.88
N LEU A 130 13.16 -7.25 -4.61
CA LEU A 130 13.54 -8.40 -3.77
C LEU A 130 12.95 -9.69 -4.34
N ILE A 131 11.67 -9.67 -4.69
CA ILE A 131 10.97 -10.83 -5.22
C ILE A 131 11.52 -11.20 -6.60
N THR A 132 11.56 -10.27 -7.54
CA THR A 132 11.95 -10.54 -8.93
C THR A 132 13.43 -10.92 -9.07
N ASP A 133 14.32 -10.40 -8.21
CA ASP A 133 15.75 -10.64 -8.35
C ASP A 133 16.25 -11.84 -7.52
N ARG A 134 15.49 -12.29 -6.51
CA ARG A 134 15.92 -13.33 -5.54
C ARG A 134 15.09 -14.60 -5.57
N PHE A 135 13.90 -14.58 -6.15
CA PHE A 135 13.03 -15.74 -6.25
C PHE A 135 12.80 -16.10 -7.72
N ASN A 136 12.77 -17.40 -8.02
CA ASN A 136 12.41 -17.86 -9.36
C ASN A 136 10.89 -17.98 -9.44
N THR A 137 10.24 -16.99 -10.04
CA THR A 137 8.78 -16.89 -10.20
C THR A 137 8.31 -17.26 -11.61
N THR A 138 9.14 -17.94 -12.40
CA THR A 138 8.76 -18.39 -13.75
C THR A 138 7.76 -19.55 -13.68
N VAL A 139 6.56 -19.34 -14.25
CA VAL A 139 5.51 -20.35 -14.37
C VAL A 139 5.28 -20.62 -15.87
N ASP A 140 5.28 -21.89 -16.27
CA ASP A 140 5.10 -22.31 -17.68
C ASP A 140 6.03 -21.61 -18.70
N GLY A 141 7.20 -21.15 -18.24
CA GLY A 141 8.20 -20.47 -19.06
C GLY A 141 8.05 -18.95 -19.14
N GLU A 142 7.05 -18.37 -18.47
CA GLU A 142 6.82 -16.93 -18.38
C GLU A 142 7.18 -16.41 -16.98
N GLU A 143 7.92 -15.32 -16.94
CA GLU A 143 8.32 -14.68 -15.68
C GLU A 143 7.15 -13.91 -15.08
N CYS A 144 6.68 -14.31 -13.90
CA CYS A 144 5.67 -13.58 -13.14
C CYS A 144 6.36 -12.54 -12.24
N GLY A 145 6.10 -11.25 -12.49
CA GLY A 145 6.66 -10.14 -11.70
C GLY A 145 5.61 -9.22 -11.07
N GLY A 146 4.33 -9.42 -11.34
CA GLY A 146 3.24 -8.62 -10.76
C GLY A 146 2.95 -9.02 -9.31
N LEU A 147 2.35 -8.12 -8.54
CA LEU A 147 1.98 -8.37 -7.15
C LEU A 147 1.12 -9.64 -7.02
N VAL A 148 0.01 -9.70 -7.77
CA VAL A 148 -0.93 -10.84 -7.75
C VAL A 148 -0.23 -12.13 -8.17
N THR A 149 0.43 -12.13 -9.34
CA THR A 149 1.04 -13.35 -9.90
C THR A 149 2.21 -13.86 -9.05
N THR A 150 3.01 -12.99 -8.46
CA THR A 150 4.08 -13.43 -7.54
C THR A 150 3.53 -13.90 -6.20
N TYR A 151 2.47 -13.29 -5.69
CA TYR A 151 1.75 -13.76 -4.50
C TYR A 151 1.23 -15.18 -4.68
N ASP A 152 0.56 -15.46 -5.80
CA ASP A 152 0.03 -16.80 -6.10
C ASP A 152 1.12 -17.87 -6.20
N VAL A 153 2.31 -17.50 -6.68
CA VAL A 153 3.45 -18.41 -6.80
C VAL A 153 4.14 -18.68 -5.47
N LEU A 154 4.30 -17.66 -4.63
CA LEU A 154 5.15 -17.71 -3.43
C LEU A 154 4.38 -17.88 -2.12
N CYS A 155 3.09 -17.60 -2.12
CA CYS A 155 2.22 -17.66 -0.94
C CYS A 155 1.10 -18.68 -1.17
N ASP A 156 0.06 -18.64 -0.33
CA ASP A 156 -1.03 -19.63 -0.34
C ASP A 156 -2.21 -19.26 -1.25
N GLY A 157 -2.14 -18.12 -1.96
CA GLY A 157 -3.21 -17.65 -2.83
C GLY A 157 -4.47 -17.15 -2.10
N SER A 158 -4.47 -17.09 -0.76
CA SER A 158 -5.68 -16.79 0.03
C SER A 158 -6.27 -15.39 -0.21
N TYR A 159 -5.47 -14.46 -0.71
CA TYR A 159 -5.92 -13.11 -1.07
C TYR A 159 -6.21 -12.96 -2.57
N GLY A 160 -6.08 -14.01 -3.37
CA GLY A 160 -6.36 -13.96 -4.81
C GLY A 160 -7.82 -13.61 -5.11
N GLU A 161 -8.76 -14.25 -4.41
CA GLU A 161 -10.21 -14.05 -4.61
C GLU A 161 -10.79 -12.84 -3.88
N LEU A 162 -10.00 -12.17 -3.03
CA LEU A 162 -10.46 -10.99 -2.29
C LEU A 162 -10.61 -9.76 -3.17
N ASP A 163 -9.76 -9.63 -4.18
CA ASP A 163 -9.72 -8.45 -5.02
C ASP A 163 -10.87 -8.49 -6.03
N PRO A 164 -11.80 -7.51 -6.00
CA PRO A 164 -12.96 -7.52 -6.88
C PRO A 164 -12.63 -7.16 -8.33
N PHE A 165 -11.38 -6.80 -8.64
CA PHE A 165 -10.97 -6.32 -9.96
C PHE A 165 -10.09 -7.33 -10.69
N ASP A 166 -10.29 -7.44 -12.01
CA ASP A 166 -9.42 -8.21 -12.89
C ASP A 166 -8.15 -7.41 -13.24
N ASP A 167 -8.26 -6.07 -13.26
CA ASP A 167 -7.12 -5.15 -13.40
C ASP A 167 -7.25 -3.86 -12.56
N SER A 168 -6.11 -3.21 -12.28
CA SER A 168 -6.08 -2.02 -11.43
C SER A 168 -6.70 -0.76 -12.05
N ALA A 169 -7.00 -0.73 -13.36
CA ALA A 169 -7.72 0.40 -13.94
C ALA A 169 -9.21 0.39 -13.53
N GLU A 170 -9.74 -0.76 -13.11
CA GLU A 170 -11.08 -0.84 -12.54
C GLU A 170 -11.21 -0.11 -11.20
N ALA A 171 -10.12 0.08 -10.45
CA ALA A 171 -10.10 0.88 -9.22
C ALA A 171 -10.47 2.35 -9.49
N VAL A 172 -10.00 2.91 -10.61
CA VAL A 172 -10.38 4.25 -11.07
C VAL A 172 -11.89 4.31 -11.34
N THR A 173 -12.40 3.35 -12.10
CA THR A 173 -13.84 3.28 -12.42
C THR A 173 -14.68 3.09 -11.15
N ALA A 174 -14.21 2.28 -10.21
CA ALA A 174 -14.88 2.06 -8.93
C ALA A 174 -14.99 3.34 -8.10
N PHE A 175 -13.93 4.14 -8.07
CA PHE A 175 -13.95 5.44 -7.42
C PHE A 175 -14.96 6.39 -8.08
N GLU A 176 -14.95 6.49 -9.42
CA GLU A 176 -15.86 7.34 -10.18
C GLU A 176 -17.34 6.96 -10.00
N ASP A 177 -17.62 5.66 -9.91
CA ASP A 177 -18.96 5.11 -9.70
C ASP A 177 -19.41 5.13 -8.23
N GLY A 178 -18.53 5.52 -7.29
CA GLY A 178 -18.82 5.52 -5.85
C GLY A 178 -18.88 4.11 -5.22
N ARG A 179 -18.27 3.11 -5.86
CA ARG A 179 -18.09 1.73 -5.35
C ARG A 179 -16.91 1.66 -4.37
N VAL A 180 -17.01 2.42 -3.29
CA VAL A 180 -15.91 2.63 -2.32
C VAL A 180 -15.57 1.36 -1.56
N ASP A 181 -16.55 0.51 -1.27
CA ASP A 181 -16.34 -0.81 -0.64
C ASP A 181 -15.42 -1.70 -1.47
N ALA A 182 -15.67 -1.78 -2.79
CA ALA A 182 -14.80 -2.51 -3.72
C ALA A 182 -13.40 -1.91 -3.79
N LEU A 183 -13.29 -0.57 -3.79
CA LEU A 183 -12.01 0.14 -3.78
C LEU A 183 -11.20 -0.13 -2.51
N VAL A 184 -11.85 -0.12 -1.34
CA VAL A 184 -11.20 -0.44 -0.05
C VAL A 184 -10.76 -1.90 -0.04
N LEU A 185 -11.60 -2.82 -0.53
CA LEU A 185 -11.28 -4.24 -0.56
C LEU A 185 -10.08 -4.55 -1.48
N HIS A 186 -10.02 -3.94 -2.66
CA HIS A 186 -8.87 -4.01 -3.57
C HIS A 186 -7.58 -3.59 -2.85
N ASN A 187 -7.58 -2.39 -2.27
CA ASN A 187 -6.41 -1.86 -1.57
C ASN A 187 -6.00 -2.72 -0.36
N VAL A 188 -6.98 -3.23 0.40
CA VAL A 188 -6.74 -4.19 1.50
C VAL A 188 -6.05 -5.45 0.98
N SER A 189 -6.51 -5.99 -0.15
CA SER A 189 -5.90 -7.15 -0.79
C SER A 189 -4.43 -6.88 -1.14
N ASP A 190 -4.13 -5.73 -1.73
CA ASP A 190 -2.78 -5.40 -2.19
C ASP A 190 -1.79 -5.15 -1.05
N VAL A 191 -2.19 -4.47 0.03
CA VAL A 191 -1.32 -4.34 1.21
C VAL A 191 -1.10 -5.68 1.91
N LEU A 192 -2.09 -6.58 1.90
CA LEU A 192 -1.97 -7.91 2.48
C LEU A 192 -1.05 -8.82 1.66
N ARG A 193 -1.17 -8.81 0.33
CA ARG A 193 -0.26 -9.49 -0.60
C ARG A 193 1.16 -8.97 -0.46
N THR A 194 1.33 -7.64 -0.44
CA THR A 194 2.64 -6.99 -0.25
C THR A 194 3.28 -7.43 1.07
N ARG A 195 2.52 -7.44 2.17
CA ARG A 195 3.01 -7.91 3.48
C ARG A 195 3.39 -9.38 3.45
N ALA A 196 2.61 -10.23 2.79
CA ALA A 196 2.89 -11.65 2.68
C ALA A 196 4.20 -11.91 1.93
N LEU A 197 4.39 -11.26 0.79
CA LEU A 197 5.63 -11.33 0.01
C LEU A 197 6.82 -10.75 0.78
N GLY A 198 6.65 -9.63 1.46
CA GLY A 198 7.67 -9.03 2.32
C GLY A 198 8.13 -9.98 3.44
N ARG A 199 7.21 -10.74 4.04
CA ARG A 199 7.52 -11.79 5.04
C ARG A 199 8.21 -13.02 4.43
N VAL A 200 7.90 -13.37 3.20
CA VAL A 200 8.64 -14.40 2.45
C VAL A 200 10.08 -13.92 2.24
N ALA A 201 10.28 -12.68 1.80
CA ALA A 201 11.61 -12.09 1.63
C ALA A 201 12.40 -12.06 2.96
N GLU A 202 11.77 -11.71 4.10
CA GLU A 202 12.45 -11.73 5.41
C GLU A 202 12.98 -13.11 5.80
N ARG A 203 12.29 -14.17 5.39
CA ARG A 203 12.64 -15.53 5.75
C ARG A 203 13.85 -16.04 4.95
N TYR A 204 13.98 -15.62 3.69
CA TYR A 204 14.91 -16.23 2.74
C TYR A 204 16.01 -15.29 2.23
N CYS A 205 15.82 -13.98 2.29
CA CYS A 205 16.80 -13.00 1.84
C CYS A 205 17.69 -12.50 2.98
N SER A 206 18.88 -12.02 2.64
CA SER A 206 19.77 -11.38 3.59
C SER A 206 19.31 -9.95 3.90
N LYS A 207 19.74 -9.40 5.04
CA LYS A 207 19.48 -7.99 5.37
C LYS A 207 20.01 -7.02 4.31
N SER A 208 21.12 -7.36 3.65
CA SER A 208 21.69 -6.54 2.58
C SER A 208 20.86 -6.55 1.31
N ASP A 209 20.06 -7.59 1.06
CA ASP A 209 19.20 -7.63 -0.12
C ASP A 209 18.08 -6.59 -0.05
N PHE A 210 17.57 -6.29 1.16
CA PHE A 210 16.49 -5.33 1.37
C PHE A 210 16.81 -3.90 0.92
N ASN A 211 18.10 -3.56 0.79
CA ASN A 211 18.53 -2.24 0.32
C ASN A 211 17.78 -1.09 1.02
N VAL A 212 17.65 -1.18 2.35
CA VAL A 212 16.82 -0.27 3.15
C VAL A 212 17.30 1.17 2.96
N LYS A 213 16.34 2.06 2.70
CA LYS A 213 16.54 3.50 2.49
C LYS A 213 15.88 4.29 3.59
N SER A 214 16.27 5.55 3.73
CA SER A 214 15.53 6.52 4.53
C SER A 214 14.63 7.34 3.61
N LEU A 215 13.35 7.50 3.99
CA LEU A 215 12.44 8.44 3.34
C LEU A 215 12.56 9.87 3.89
N THR A 216 13.49 10.11 4.81
CA THR A 216 13.70 11.42 5.43
C THR A 216 14.08 12.47 4.39
N PRO A 217 13.39 13.63 4.34
CA PRO A 217 13.75 14.73 3.47
C PRO A 217 15.17 15.25 3.78
N THR A 218 15.87 15.75 2.76
CA THR A 218 17.21 16.32 2.95
C THR A 218 17.19 17.72 3.58
N ARG A 219 16.01 18.32 3.71
CA ARG A 219 15.77 19.63 4.35
C ARG A 219 14.37 19.62 4.97
N SER A 220 14.28 20.11 6.19
CA SER A 220 13.00 20.49 6.80
C SER A 220 12.44 21.73 6.08
N ILE A 221 11.11 21.81 5.99
CA ILE A 221 10.39 22.98 5.47
C ILE A 221 10.30 24.04 6.57
#